data_AF-A0A849DBZ1-F1
#
_entry.id   AF-A0A849DBZ1-F1
#
_cell.length_a   1.000
_cell.length_b   1.000
_cell.length_c   1.000
_cell.angle_alpha   90.00
_cell.angle_beta   90.00
_cell.angle_gamma   90.00
#
_symmetry.space_group_name_H-M   'P 1'
#
loop_
_entity.id
_entity.type
_entity.pdbx_description
1 polymer ?
#
loop_
_entity_poly.entity_id
_entity_poly.type
_entity_poly.pdbx_seq_one_letter_code
_entity_poly.pdbx_strand_id
1 'polypeptide(L)' 'AAAEIRDFRPPEPYKGKGVKYTDEVIIRKAGKAAGK' A
#
# COMPACT_ATOMS: atom_id res chain seq x y z
N ALA A 1 -6.46 -4.67 -17.62
CA ALA A 1 -4.99 -4.64 -17.55
C ALA A 1 -4.47 -4.09 -16.22
N ALA A 2 -4.50 -2.77 -15.97
CA ALA A 2 -3.85 -2.21 -14.78
C ALA A 2 -4.51 -2.61 -13.43
N ALA A 3 -5.80 -2.91 -13.43
CA ALA A 3 -6.51 -3.45 -12.26
C ALA A 3 -6.05 -4.88 -11.91
N GLU A 4 -5.88 -5.75 -12.92
CA GLU A 4 -5.43 -7.14 -12.73
C GLU A 4 -4.02 -7.20 -12.11
N ILE A 5 -3.14 -6.25 -12.47
CA ILE A 5 -1.79 -6.14 -11.91
C ILE A 5 -1.85 -5.64 -10.44
N ARG A 6 -2.81 -4.77 -10.11
CA ARG A 6 -3.02 -4.28 -8.74
C ARG A 6 -3.55 -5.38 -7.84
N ASP A 7 -4.45 -6.23 -8.35
CA ASP A 7 -5.04 -7.34 -7.59
C ASP A 7 -4.01 -8.41 -7.22
N PHE A 8 -2.98 -8.61 -8.05
CA PHE A 8 -1.89 -9.54 -7.74
C PHE A 8 -1.07 -9.12 -6.51
N ARG A 9 -0.89 -7.80 -6.30
CA ARG A 9 -0.14 -7.28 -5.15
C ARG A 9 -0.66 -5.89 -4.72
N PRO A 10 -1.78 -5.83 -3.97
CA PRO A 10 -2.33 -4.56 -3.53
C PRO A 10 -1.39 -3.84 -2.56
N PRO A 11 -1.47 -2.49 -2.49
CA PRO A 11 -0.62 -1.72 -1.61
C PRO A 11 -0.98 -1.96 -0.14
N GLU A 12 0.01 -2.36 0.66
CA GLU A 12 -0.18 -2.67 2.08
C GLU A 12 -0.60 -1.41 2.88
N PRO A 13 -1.55 -1.54 3.83
CA PRO A 13 -2.10 -0.41 4.57
C PRO A 13 -1.13 0.25 5.57
N TYR A 14 0.05 -0.31 5.83
CA TYR A 14 1.01 0.26 6.79
C TYR A 14 2.17 0.98 6.07
N LYS A 15 2.81 0.28 5.14
CA LYS A 15 4.00 0.78 4.43
C LYS A 15 3.69 1.24 3.00
N GLY A 16 2.47 1.02 2.50
CA GLY A 16 2.08 1.32 1.11
C GLY A 16 2.86 0.51 0.08
N LYS A 17 3.38 -0.66 0.47
CA LYS A 17 4.16 -1.54 -0.40
C LYS A 17 3.22 -2.35 -1.28
N GLY A 18 3.40 -2.29 -2.60
CA GLY A 18 2.55 -2.98 -3.58
C GLY A 18 2.39 -2.16 -4.85
N VAL A 19 1.52 -2.60 -5.75
CA VAL A 19 1.19 -1.91 -6.99
C VAL A 19 0.15 -0.84 -6.69
N LYS A 20 0.47 0.42 -7.02
CA LYS A 20 -0.42 1.58 -6.85
C LYS A 20 -0.46 2.38 -8.13
N TYR A 21 -1.50 3.17 -8.31
CA TYR A 21 -1.51 4.16 -9.39
C TYR A 21 -0.65 5.37 -9.03
N THR A 22 -0.22 6.10 -10.05
CA THR A 22 0.71 7.24 -9.91
C THR A 22 0.15 8.33 -8.99
N ASP A 23 -1.16 8.58 -9.09
CA ASP A 23 -1.86 9.64 -8.34
C ASP A 23 -2.59 9.12 -7.08
N GLU A 24 -2.41 7.84 -6.71
CA GLU A 24 -3.12 7.22 -5.59
C GLU A 24 -2.46 7.53 -4.24
N VAL A 25 -3.21 8.19 -3.35
CA VAL A 25 -2.81 8.43 -1.96
C VAL A 25 -3.31 7.29 -1.07
N ILE A 26 -2.38 6.44 -0.61
CA ILE A 26 -2.71 5.31 0.28
C ILE A 26 -2.83 5.81 1.71
N ILE A 27 -3.99 5.59 2.34
CA ILE A 27 -4.20 5.87 3.76
C ILE A 27 -3.40 4.86 4.58
N ARG A 28 -2.30 5.33 5.20
CA ARG A 28 -1.44 4.49 6.01
C ARG A 28 -1.94 4.42 7.45
N LYS A 29 -2.07 3.21 7.99
CA LYS A 29 -2.32 2.95 9.41
C LYS A 29 -1.01 3.03 10.18
N ALA A 30 -1.10 3.47 11.44
CA ALA A 30 0.03 3.40 12.35
C ALA A 30 0.49 1.95 12.49
N GLY A 31 1.76 1.70 12.21
CA GLY A 31 2.38 0.40 12.50
C GLY A 31 2.51 0.19 14.00
N LYS A 32 2.99 -0.97 14.42
CA LYS A 32 3.38 -1.18 15.82
C LYS A 32 4.48 -0.17 16.17
N ALA A 33 4.25 0.63 17.21
CA ALA A 33 5.30 1.43 17.82
C ALA A 33 6.28 0.48 18.51
N ALA A 34 7.24 -0.06 17.76
CA ALA A 34 8.51 -0.46 18.36
C ALA A 34 9.25 0.86 18.66
N GLY A 35 8.80 1.53 19.73
CA GLY A 35 9.59 2.54 20.40
C GLY A 35 10.92 1.90 20.78
N LYS A 36 11.97 2.70 20.63
CA LYS A 36 13.37 2.39 20.90
C LYS A 36 13.60 1.49 22.12
#